data_AF-A0A7S2WN41-F1
#
_entry.id   AF-A0A7S2WN41-F1
#
_cell.length_a   1.000
_cell.length_b   1.000
_cell.length_c   1.000
_cell.angle_alpha   90.00
_cell.angle_beta   90.00
_cell.angle_gamma   90.00
#
_symmetry.space_group_name_H-M   'P 1'
#
loop_
_entity.id
_entity.type
_entity.pdbx_description
1 polymer ?
#
loop_
_entity_poly.entity_id
_entity_poly.type
_entity_poly.pdbx_seq_one_letter_code
_entity_poly.pdbx_strand_id
1 'polypeptide(L)'
;PEYSKEKVDRFGEELDRAVELEERKPQRERVGERHKQLMEEAREAVLAERAKVKTQVKAEPGDQDAWKLQAVTRWGPQVENANPPSWQRFVESRRSKPPPLSPLGLMQEQYAHDPWKLLIACTLMSRVSSAEVKFRCIQGFFNNFPTPSAVMEHCTPEVALPIIDSLGLFDTRYRSIMDISSRFLVQDEFSCSRQGEDKIYGIGDFGVSSYEIWCLGEGKDLHPNDRNLAAFCNWLRAHAKAVGKNIEEEQGRDQKEKSPVSPAVPKPKAGKAGRKSPTNKRRQGEGKLNLEVRVKKEQE
;
A
#
# COMPACT_ATOMS: atom_id res chain seq x y z
N PRO A 1 -36.06 56.80 -21.31
CA PRO A 1 -35.70 56.31 -19.95
C PRO A 1 -34.21 56.02 -19.88
N GLU A 2 -33.49 56.86 -19.14
CA GLU A 2 -32.05 56.80 -18.90
C GLU A 2 -31.73 55.59 -18.01
N TYR A 3 -30.86 54.70 -18.46
CA TYR A 3 -30.46 53.52 -17.69
C TYR A 3 -29.41 53.94 -16.66
N SER A 4 -29.79 54.03 -15.38
CA SER A 4 -28.86 54.32 -14.30
C SER A 4 -27.88 53.16 -14.14
N LYS A 5 -26.59 53.43 -14.37
CA LYS A 5 -25.51 52.48 -14.04
C LYS A 5 -25.40 52.38 -12.52
N GLU A 6 -26.13 51.45 -11.91
CA GLU A 6 -25.86 51.04 -10.53
C GLU A 6 -24.42 50.51 -10.45
N LYS A 7 -23.62 51.15 -9.61
CA LYS A 7 -22.31 50.64 -9.23
C LYS A 7 -22.54 49.41 -8.38
N VAL A 8 -22.36 48.22 -8.96
CA VAL A 8 -22.26 46.97 -8.21
C VAL A 8 -21.11 47.11 -7.23
N ASP A 9 -21.43 47.09 -5.94
CA ASP A 9 -20.45 47.26 -4.87
C ASP A 9 -19.55 46.02 -4.78
N ARG A 10 -18.28 46.20 -5.14
CA ARG A 10 -17.25 45.15 -5.13
C ARG A 10 -16.98 44.63 -3.72
N PHE A 11 -17.33 45.38 -2.66
CA PHE A 11 -17.21 44.95 -1.27
C PHE A 11 -18.24 43.89 -0.87
N GLY A 12 -19.45 43.92 -1.44
CA GLY A 12 -20.49 42.92 -1.16
C GLY A 12 -20.08 41.53 -1.63
N GLU A 13 -19.54 41.41 -2.85
CA GLU A 13 -19.08 40.13 -3.41
C GLU A 13 -17.93 39.49 -2.63
N GLU A 14 -17.04 40.31 -2.05
CA GLU A 14 -15.89 39.82 -1.30
C GLU A 14 -16.31 39.30 0.08
N LEU A 15 -17.28 39.96 0.72
CA LEU A 15 -17.90 39.52 1.95
C LEU A 15 -18.74 38.25 1.73
N ASP A 16 -19.54 38.20 0.67
CA ASP A 16 -20.36 37.04 0.32
C ASP A 16 -19.50 35.80 -0.01
N ARG A 17 -18.38 35.99 -0.73
CA ARG A 17 -17.40 34.90 -0.93
C ARG A 17 -16.73 34.45 0.35
N ALA A 18 -16.41 35.38 1.27
CA ALA A 18 -15.82 35.04 2.56
C ALA A 18 -16.80 34.24 3.42
N VAL A 19 -18.09 34.61 3.42
CA VAL A 19 -19.17 33.87 4.09
C VAL A 19 -19.34 32.49 3.45
N GLU A 20 -19.39 32.38 2.13
CA GLU A 20 -19.50 31.07 1.45
C GLU A 20 -18.28 30.16 1.75
N LEU A 21 -17.08 30.74 1.84
CA LEU A 21 -15.87 30.01 2.22
C LEU A 21 -15.88 29.58 3.68
N GLU A 22 -16.36 30.44 4.58
CA GLU A 22 -16.57 30.13 6.01
C GLU A 22 -17.59 29.01 6.18
N GLU A 23 -18.73 29.04 5.49
CA GLU A 23 -19.75 27.98 5.54
C GLU A 23 -19.27 26.65 4.95
N ARG A 24 -18.39 26.69 3.95
CA ARG A 24 -17.77 25.49 3.35
C ARG A 24 -16.71 24.84 4.23
N LYS A 25 -16.10 25.55 5.19
CA LYS A 25 -15.09 24.98 6.11
C LYS A 25 -15.67 23.84 6.97
N PRO A 26 -16.76 24.04 7.75
CA PRO A 26 -17.39 22.96 8.51
C PRO A 26 -17.87 21.80 7.63
N GLN A 27 -18.30 22.08 6.40
CA GLN A 27 -18.70 21.02 5.47
C GLN A 27 -17.49 20.17 5.04
N ARG A 28 -16.35 20.79 4.70
CA ARG A 28 -15.11 20.09 4.33
C ARG A 28 -14.55 19.28 5.50
N GLU A 29 -14.57 19.84 6.71
CA GLU A 29 -14.13 19.16 7.92
C GLU A 29 -14.97 17.91 8.20
N ARG A 30 -16.31 18.04 8.18
CA ARG A 30 -17.24 16.91 8.33
C ARG A 30 -17.02 15.82 7.27
N VAL A 31 -16.84 16.20 6.01
CA VAL A 31 -16.52 15.24 4.92
C VAL A 31 -15.17 14.56 5.17
N GLY A 32 -14.18 15.28 5.68
CA GLY A 32 -12.88 14.74 6.05
C GLY A 32 -12.96 13.76 7.24
N GLU A 33 -13.76 14.06 8.26
CA GLU A 33 -13.99 13.18 9.40
C GLU A 33 -14.71 11.90 9.01
N ARG A 34 -15.80 12.00 8.24
CA ARG A 34 -16.52 10.85 7.72
C ARG A 34 -15.61 9.96 6.86
N HIS A 35 -14.73 10.57 6.05
CA HIS A 35 -13.74 9.82 5.31
C HIS A 35 -12.79 9.04 6.23
N LYS A 36 -12.26 9.66 7.28
CA LYS A 36 -11.39 8.98 8.25
C LYS A 36 -12.08 7.79 8.92
N GLN A 37 -13.33 7.98 9.36
CA GLN A 37 -14.13 6.90 9.96
C GLN A 37 -14.29 5.72 9.01
N LEU A 38 -14.68 5.97 7.75
CA LEU A 38 -14.80 4.92 6.74
C LEU A 38 -13.48 4.17 6.49
N MET A 39 -12.35 4.89 6.50
CA MET A 39 -11.04 4.26 6.35
C MET A 39 -10.70 3.35 7.54
N GLU A 40 -11.05 3.79 8.76
CA GLU A 40 -10.75 3.08 10.01
C GLU A 40 -11.61 1.82 10.17
N GLU A 41 -12.92 1.92 9.94
CA GLU A 41 -13.83 0.76 9.93
C GLU A 41 -13.36 -0.29 8.92
N ALA A 42 -13.00 0.14 7.72
CA ALA A 42 -12.48 -0.77 6.71
C ALA A 42 -11.10 -1.33 7.08
N ARG A 43 -10.26 -0.58 7.80
CA ARG A 43 -8.98 -1.07 8.31
C ARG A 43 -9.20 -2.21 9.32
N GLU A 44 -10.15 -2.06 10.23
CA GLU A 44 -10.53 -3.10 11.19
C GLU A 44 -11.05 -4.35 10.49
N ALA A 45 -11.94 -4.19 9.50
CA ALA A 45 -12.45 -5.29 8.69
C ALA A 45 -11.31 -6.07 7.99
N VAL A 46 -10.32 -5.36 7.45
CA VAL A 46 -9.16 -5.97 6.78
C VAL A 46 -8.27 -6.72 7.75
N LEU A 47 -8.04 -6.17 8.94
CA LEU A 47 -7.28 -6.85 9.99
C LEU A 47 -7.98 -8.14 10.43
N ALA A 48 -9.31 -8.09 10.61
CA ALA A 48 -10.11 -9.26 10.93
C ALA A 48 -10.03 -10.33 9.82
N GLU A 49 -10.11 -9.92 8.56
CA GLU A 49 -10.02 -10.85 7.43
C GLU A 49 -8.63 -11.48 7.30
N ARG A 50 -7.56 -10.66 7.46
CA ARG A 50 -6.18 -11.17 7.48
C ARG A 50 -5.94 -12.17 8.62
N ALA A 51 -6.60 -11.99 9.77
CA ALA A 51 -6.52 -12.93 10.88
C ALA A 51 -7.14 -14.29 10.53
N LYS A 52 -8.31 -14.32 9.87
CA LYS A 52 -8.96 -15.56 9.41
C LYS A 52 -8.11 -16.32 8.39
N VAL A 53 -7.46 -15.61 7.46
CA VAL A 53 -6.59 -16.23 6.45
C VAL A 53 -5.36 -16.89 7.07
N LYS A 54 -4.79 -16.32 8.15
CA LYS A 54 -3.67 -16.95 8.88
C LYS A 54 -4.04 -18.30 9.49
N THR A 55 -5.31 -18.49 9.85
CA THR A 55 -5.81 -19.74 10.47
C THR A 55 -6.27 -20.80 9.45
N GLN A 56 -6.32 -20.51 8.15
CA GLN A 56 -6.70 -21.49 7.14
C GLN A 56 -5.60 -22.53 6.91
N VAL A 57 -5.99 -23.80 6.86
CA VAL A 57 -5.13 -24.95 6.57
C VAL A 57 -4.48 -24.77 5.20
N LYS A 58 -3.15 -24.92 5.12
CA LYS A 58 -2.43 -24.90 3.84
C LYS A 58 -2.71 -26.21 3.10
N ALA A 59 -3.07 -26.13 1.83
CA ALA A 59 -3.13 -27.30 0.96
C ALA A 59 -1.72 -27.91 0.85
N GLU A 60 -1.65 -29.25 0.83
CA GLU A 60 -0.39 -29.95 0.67
C GLU A 60 0.18 -29.69 -0.75
N PRO A 61 1.50 -29.55 -0.92
CA PRO A 61 2.13 -29.14 -2.19
C PRO A 61 1.95 -30.07 -3.42
N GLY A 62 1.15 -31.14 -3.33
CA GLY A 62 0.92 -32.09 -4.42
C GLY A 62 -0.55 -32.35 -4.76
N ASP A 63 -1.49 -31.86 -3.95
CA ASP A 63 -2.91 -32.18 -4.11
C ASP A 63 -3.61 -31.20 -5.06
N GLN A 64 -3.61 -31.54 -6.35
CA GLN A 64 -4.23 -30.71 -7.40
C GLN A 64 -5.72 -30.46 -7.15
N ASP A 65 -6.45 -31.43 -6.59
CA ASP A 65 -7.87 -31.30 -6.31
C ASP A 65 -8.12 -30.34 -5.15
N ALA A 66 -7.29 -30.38 -4.10
CA ALA A 66 -7.35 -29.41 -3.01
C ALA A 66 -7.03 -27.98 -3.48
N TRP A 67 -6.02 -27.82 -4.35
CA TRP A 67 -5.70 -26.51 -4.93
C TRP A 67 -6.81 -25.99 -5.85
N LYS A 68 -7.42 -26.86 -6.67
CA LYS A 68 -8.60 -26.52 -7.48
C LYS A 68 -9.77 -26.10 -6.61
N LEU A 69 -10.10 -26.89 -5.58
CA LEU A 69 -11.18 -26.57 -4.64
C LEU A 69 -10.94 -25.23 -3.94
N GLN A 70 -9.69 -24.95 -3.54
CA GLN A 70 -9.32 -23.66 -2.97
C GLN A 70 -9.53 -22.52 -3.98
N ALA A 71 -9.16 -22.70 -5.25
CA ALA A 71 -9.33 -21.70 -6.30
C ALA A 71 -10.82 -21.40 -6.55
N VAL A 72 -11.65 -22.45 -6.70
CA VAL A 72 -13.11 -22.34 -6.88
C VAL A 72 -13.76 -21.67 -5.67
N THR A 73 -13.36 -22.03 -4.45
CA THR A 73 -13.89 -21.40 -3.22
C THR A 73 -13.59 -19.90 -3.17
N ARG A 74 -12.42 -19.47 -3.66
CA ARG A 74 -12.00 -18.06 -3.61
C ARG A 74 -12.58 -17.21 -4.73
N TRP A 75 -12.60 -17.73 -5.95
CA TRP A 75 -12.89 -16.93 -7.14
C TRP A 75 -14.16 -17.38 -7.89
N GLY A 76 -14.84 -18.39 -7.36
CA GLY A 76 -16.15 -18.87 -7.80
C GLY A 76 -16.08 -20.00 -8.84
N PRO A 77 -17.26 -20.49 -9.30
CA PRO A 77 -17.38 -21.70 -10.12
C PRO A 77 -16.79 -21.57 -11.52
N GLN A 78 -16.67 -20.36 -12.09
CA GLN A 78 -16.10 -20.17 -13.43
C GLN A 78 -14.61 -20.54 -13.50
N VAL A 79 -13.94 -20.67 -12.34
CA VAL A 79 -12.57 -21.21 -12.27
C VAL A 79 -12.51 -22.64 -12.79
N GLU A 80 -13.58 -23.42 -12.70
CA GLU A 80 -13.60 -24.81 -13.18
C GLU A 80 -13.40 -24.93 -14.69
N ASN A 81 -13.66 -23.85 -15.43
CA ASN A 81 -13.43 -23.77 -16.86
C ASN A 81 -11.95 -23.60 -17.21
N ALA A 82 -11.10 -23.22 -16.25
CA ALA A 82 -9.66 -23.14 -16.44
C ALA A 82 -9.04 -24.54 -16.40
N ASN A 83 -8.01 -24.74 -17.23
CA ASN A 83 -7.23 -25.97 -17.22
C ASN A 83 -5.73 -25.65 -17.16
N PRO A 84 -5.26 -25.05 -16.05
CA PRO A 84 -3.86 -24.67 -15.92
C PRO A 84 -2.97 -25.90 -15.80
N PRO A 85 -1.69 -25.82 -16.22
CA PRO A 85 -0.73 -26.91 -16.06
C PRO A 85 -0.45 -27.25 -14.58
N SER A 86 -0.73 -26.34 -13.64
CA SER A 86 -0.58 -26.54 -12.21
C SER A 86 -1.55 -25.65 -11.43
N TRP A 87 -2.48 -26.27 -10.67
CA TRP A 87 -3.40 -25.54 -9.80
C TRP A 87 -2.68 -24.81 -8.66
N GLN A 88 -1.56 -25.36 -8.18
CA GLN A 88 -0.73 -24.67 -7.20
C GLN A 88 -0.21 -23.34 -7.76
N ARG A 89 0.41 -23.35 -8.95
CA ARG A 89 0.91 -22.11 -9.58
C ARG A 89 -0.23 -21.13 -9.88
N PHE A 90 -1.35 -21.64 -10.38
CA PHE A 90 -2.55 -20.84 -10.64
C PHE A 90 -3.01 -20.09 -9.39
N VAL A 91 -3.08 -20.77 -8.24
CA VAL A 91 -3.49 -20.15 -6.98
C VAL A 91 -2.41 -19.20 -6.47
N GLU A 92 -1.15 -19.62 -6.45
CA GLU A 92 -0.04 -18.84 -5.91
C GLU A 92 0.18 -17.53 -6.65
N SER A 93 0.04 -17.51 -7.98
CA SER A 93 0.18 -16.29 -8.79
C SER A 93 -0.89 -15.24 -8.46
N ARG A 94 -2.04 -15.68 -7.94
CA ARG A 94 -3.18 -14.85 -7.54
C ARG A 94 -3.18 -14.54 -6.04
N ARG A 95 -2.12 -14.92 -5.32
CA ARG A 95 -1.96 -14.54 -3.92
C ARG A 95 -1.19 -13.24 -3.82
N SER A 96 -1.72 -12.35 -2.99
CA SER A 96 -1.04 -11.12 -2.63
C SER A 96 0.01 -11.34 -1.55
N LYS A 97 1.03 -10.47 -1.55
CA LYS A 97 2.02 -10.29 -0.50
C LYS A 97 1.87 -8.89 0.09
N PRO A 98 0.74 -8.60 0.77
CA PRO A 98 0.41 -7.25 1.13
C PRO A 98 1.40 -6.67 2.15
N PRO A 99 1.90 -5.44 1.93
CA PRO A 99 2.72 -4.75 2.91
C PRO A 99 1.96 -4.49 4.23
N PRO A 100 2.69 -4.07 5.29
CA PRO A 100 2.05 -3.60 6.51
C PRO A 100 1.10 -2.43 6.22
N LEU A 101 0.05 -2.33 7.02
CA LEU A 101 -0.91 -1.23 6.92
C LEU A 101 -0.24 0.09 7.29
N SER A 102 -0.41 1.09 6.45
CA SER A 102 0.16 2.42 6.62
C SER A 102 -0.78 3.34 7.41
N PRO A 103 -0.26 4.42 8.00
CA PRO A 103 -1.09 5.49 8.56
C PRO A 103 -1.73 6.37 7.47
N LEU A 104 -1.41 6.16 6.18
CA LEU A 104 -1.95 6.97 5.08
C LEU A 104 -3.40 6.61 4.76
N GLY A 105 -3.84 5.40 5.12
CA GLY A 105 -5.19 4.93 4.84
C GLY A 105 -5.49 4.96 3.34
N LEU A 106 -4.67 4.31 2.52
CA LEU A 106 -4.97 4.20 1.10
C LEU A 106 -6.03 3.12 0.87
N MET A 107 -6.99 3.40 -0.01
CA MET A 107 -8.08 2.47 -0.34
C MET A 107 -7.56 1.12 -0.86
N GLN A 108 -6.43 1.11 -1.56
CA GLN A 108 -5.75 -0.12 -2.00
C GLN A 108 -5.45 -1.08 -0.84
N GLU A 109 -5.11 -0.55 0.34
CA GLU A 109 -4.75 -1.38 1.51
C GLU A 109 -5.89 -2.28 1.96
N GLN A 110 -7.14 -1.87 1.68
CA GLN A 110 -8.35 -2.63 2.01
C GLN A 110 -8.49 -3.88 1.14
N TYR A 111 -8.15 -3.75 -0.14
CA TYR A 111 -8.32 -4.82 -1.12
C TYR A 111 -7.02 -5.57 -1.40
N ALA A 112 -5.91 -5.16 -0.80
CA ALA A 112 -4.58 -5.74 -0.99
C ALA A 112 -4.47 -7.24 -0.68
N HIS A 113 -5.45 -7.85 0.00
CA HIS A 113 -5.48 -9.28 0.27
C HIS A 113 -5.86 -10.12 -0.97
N ASP A 114 -6.52 -9.51 -1.95
CA ASP A 114 -6.99 -10.17 -3.17
C ASP A 114 -6.64 -9.30 -4.39
N PRO A 115 -5.72 -9.75 -5.27
CA PRO A 115 -5.30 -8.97 -6.43
C PRO A 115 -6.44 -8.60 -7.38
N TRP A 116 -7.46 -9.46 -7.55
CA TRP A 116 -8.62 -9.14 -8.38
C TRP A 116 -9.41 -7.99 -7.76
N LYS A 117 -9.72 -8.06 -6.46
CA LYS A 117 -10.43 -6.96 -5.78
C LYS A 117 -9.63 -5.66 -5.82
N LEU A 118 -8.31 -5.74 -5.65
CA LEU A 118 -7.44 -4.56 -5.73
C LEU A 118 -7.52 -3.90 -7.12
N LEU A 119 -7.41 -4.68 -8.20
CA LEU A 119 -7.46 -4.15 -9.56
C LEU A 119 -8.83 -3.56 -9.90
N ILE A 120 -9.92 -4.20 -9.46
CA ILE A 120 -11.28 -3.66 -9.59
C ILE A 120 -11.41 -2.34 -8.81
N ALA A 121 -10.95 -2.28 -7.56
CA ALA A 121 -10.98 -1.07 -6.75
C ALA A 121 -10.18 0.06 -7.42
N CYS A 122 -8.96 -0.21 -7.90
CA CYS A 122 -8.15 0.73 -8.68
C CYS A 122 -8.87 1.25 -9.93
N THR A 123 -9.54 0.35 -10.66
CA THR A 123 -10.33 0.70 -11.84
C THR A 123 -11.46 1.66 -11.49
N LEU A 124 -12.22 1.39 -10.42
CA LEU A 124 -13.36 2.18 -10.00
C LEU A 124 -12.98 3.52 -9.35
N MET A 125 -11.87 3.58 -8.61
CA MET A 125 -11.45 4.83 -7.94
C MET A 125 -10.67 5.79 -8.83
N SER A 126 -10.15 5.31 -9.96
CA SER A 126 -9.32 6.13 -10.85
C SER A 126 -10.10 7.35 -11.36
N ARG A 127 -9.47 8.53 -11.32
CA ARG A 127 -10.04 9.81 -11.78
C ARG A 127 -11.33 10.21 -11.04
N VAL A 128 -11.55 9.72 -9.82
CA VAL A 128 -12.69 10.11 -8.96
C VAL A 128 -12.19 10.84 -7.71
N SER A 129 -12.66 12.08 -7.54
CA SER A 129 -12.28 12.94 -6.41
C SER A 129 -12.99 12.57 -5.12
N SER A 130 -14.31 12.33 -5.17
CA SER A 130 -15.12 12.06 -3.98
C SER A 130 -14.79 10.70 -3.36
N ALA A 131 -14.29 10.72 -2.13
CA ALA A 131 -14.04 9.51 -1.37
C ALA A 131 -15.32 8.73 -1.09
N GLU A 132 -16.39 9.42 -0.69
CA GLU A 132 -17.68 8.80 -0.38
C GLU A 132 -18.27 8.06 -1.60
N VAL A 133 -18.22 8.67 -2.79
CA VAL A 133 -18.72 8.04 -4.01
C VAL A 133 -17.89 6.80 -4.34
N LYS A 134 -16.55 6.88 -4.23
CA LYS A 134 -15.68 5.70 -4.41
C LYS A 134 -16.05 4.57 -3.45
N PHE A 135 -16.17 4.88 -2.16
CA PHE A 135 -16.54 3.89 -1.14
C PHE A 135 -17.87 3.22 -1.43
N ARG A 136 -18.93 4.01 -1.64
CA ARG A 136 -20.27 3.51 -1.92
C ARG A 136 -20.30 2.62 -3.16
N CYS A 137 -19.70 3.06 -4.27
CA CYS A 137 -19.74 2.32 -5.52
C CYS A 137 -18.89 1.05 -5.47
N ILE A 138 -17.71 1.08 -4.84
CA ILE A 138 -16.85 -0.12 -4.73
C ILE A 138 -17.46 -1.15 -3.79
N GLN A 139 -18.00 -0.74 -2.63
CA GLN A 139 -18.71 -1.64 -1.73
C GLN A 139 -19.97 -2.18 -2.40
N GLY A 140 -20.76 -1.32 -3.04
CA GLY A 140 -21.94 -1.73 -3.82
C GLY A 140 -21.59 -2.75 -4.90
N PHE A 141 -20.47 -2.55 -5.61
CA PHE A 141 -19.98 -3.49 -6.60
C PHE A 141 -19.66 -4.86 -5.99
N PHE A 142 -18.83 -4.92 -4.94
CA PHE A 142 -18.45 -6.21 -4.33
C PHE A 142 -19.58 -6.91 -3.58
N ASN A 143 -20.60 -6.17 -3.13
CA ASN A 143 -21.80 -6.78 -2.55
C ASN A 143 -22.64 -7.51 -3.62
N ASN A 144 -22.67 -7.00 -4.86
CA ASN A 144 -23.38 -7.64 -5.97
C ASN A 144 -22.52 -8.70 -6.67
N PHE A 145 -21.21 -8.45 -6.77
CA PHE A 145 -20.25 -9.30 -7.48
C PHE A 145 -19.05 -9.59 -6.57
N PRO A 146 -19.15 -10.55 -5.65
CA PRO A 146 -18.09 -10.81 -4.67
C PRO A 146 -16.86 -11.51 -5.25
N THR A 147 -16.97 -12.09 -6.46
CA THR A 147 -15.93 -12.89 -7.12
C THR A 147 -15.87 -12.58 -8.63
N PRO A 148 -14.74 -12.86 -9.32
CA PRO A 148 -14.67 -12.73 -10.77
C PRO A 148 -15.68 -13.63 -11.49
N SER A 149 -16.00 -14.81 -10.95
CA SER A 149 -17.07 -15.66 -11.50
C SER A 149 -18.42 -14.96 -11.49
N ALA A 150 -18.78 -14.31 -10.38
CA ALA A 150 -20.04 -13.56 -10.28
C ALA A 150 -20.10 -12.39 -11.27
N VAL A 151 -18.96 -11.76 -11.58
CA VAL A 151 -18.89 -10.77 -12.66
C VAL A 151 -19.22 -11.40 -14.01
N MET A 152 -18.58 -12.51 -14.34
CA MET A 152 -18.80 -13.17 -15.64
C MET A 152 -20.22 -13.69 -15.82
N GLU A 153 -20.91 -14.03 -14.73
CA GLU A 153 -22.25 -14.63 -14.77
C GLU A 153 -23.39 -13.60 -14.68
N HIS A 154 -23.21 -12.53 -13.88
CA HIS A 154 -24.32 -11.66 -13.49
C HIS A 154 -24.11 -10.18 -13.78
N CYS A 155 -22.88 -9.74 -14.07
CA CYS A 155 -22.58 -8.32 -14.25
C CYS A 155 -22.88 -7.86 -15.67
N THR A 156 -24.16 -7.79 -16.04
CA THR A 156 -24.59 -7.15 -17.30
C THR A 156 -24.48 -5.63 -17.20
N PRO A 157 -24.43 -4.87 -18.32
CA PRO A 157 -24.38 -3.41 -18.27
C PRO A 157 -25.55 -2.81 -17.50
N GLU A 158 -26.76 -3.38 -17.62
CA GLU A 158 -27.98 -2.90 -16.98
C GLU A 158 -27.93 -3.07 -15.46
N VAL A 159 -27.29 -4.13 -14.97
CA VAL A 159 -27.10 -4.37 -13.53
C VAL A 159 -25.96 -3.51 -12.99
N ALA A 160 -24.87 -3.38 -13.74
CA ALA A 160 -23.68 -2.63 -13.31
C ALA A 160 -23.92 -1.12 -13.28
N LEU A 161 -24.66 -0.57 -14.26
CA LEU A 161 -24.89 0.87 -14.42
C LEU A 161 -25.37 1.54 -13.13
N PRO A 162 -26.51 1.15 -12.51
CA PRO A 162 -26.98 1.82 -11.29
C PRO A 162 -26.01 1.73 -10.11
N ILE A 163 -25.08 0.77 -10.11
CA ILE A 163 -24.10 0.58 -9.03
C ILE A 163 -22.94 1.58 -9.18
N ILE A 164 -22.42 1.76 -10.40
CA ILE A 164 -21.16 2.48 -10.64
C ILE A 164 -21.28 3.75 -11.49
N ASP A 165 -22.45 4.07 -12.04
CA ASP A 165 -22.66 5.19 -12.98
C ASP A 165 -22.17 6.54 -12.44
N SER A 166 -22.41 6.80 -11.15
CA SER A 166 -21.94 8.02 -10.46
C SER A 166 -20.42 8.22 -10.42
N LEU A 167 -19.61 7.23 -10.80
CA LEU A 167 -18.15 7.37 -10.96
C LEU A 167 -17.76 7.99 -12.31
N GLY A 168 -18.70 8.11 -13.25
CA GLY A 168 -18.46 8.47 -14.65
C GLY A 168 -17.64 7.42 -15.40
N LEU A 169 -17.44 7.63 -16.70
CA LEU A 169 -16.66 6.75 -17.58
C LEU A 169 -17.16 5.29 -17.58
N PHE A 170 -18.47 5.09 -17.47
CA PHE A 170 -19.10 3.78 -17.29
C PHE A 170 -18.60 2.76 -18.31
N ASP A 171 -18.68 3.04 -19.61
CA ASP A 171 -18.31 2.10 -20.67
C ASP A 171 -16.86 1.60 -20.55
N THR A 172 -15.93 2.52 -20.22
CA THR A 172 -14.52 2.16 -20.06
C THR A 172 -14.31 1.33 -18.80
N ARG A 173 -14.92 1.73 -17.68
CA ARG A 173 -14.80 0.98 -16.41
C ARG A 173 -15.42 -0.41 -16.52
N TYR A 174 -16.60 -0.51 -17.12
CA TYR A 174 -17.30 -1.76 -17.34
C TYR A 174 -16.46 -2.72 -18.19
N ARG A 175 -15.92 -2.26 -19.32
CA ARG A 175 -15.01 -3.07 -20.14
C ARG A 175 -13.77 -3.53 -19.37
N SER A 176 -13.17 -2.66 -18.56
CA SER A 176 -12.05 -3.04 -17.69
C SER A 176 -12.43 -4.10 -16.66
N ILE A 177 -13.58 -3.96 -16.00
CA ILE A 177 -14.08 -4.94 -15.03
C ILE A 177 -14.22 -6.33 -15.67
N MET A 178 -14.80 -6.39 -16.87
CA MET A 178 -14.97 -7.64 -17.61
C MET A 178 -13.61 -8.23 -18.04
N ASP A 179 -12.69 -7.42 -18.55
CA ASP A 179 -11.36 -7.89 -19.00
C ASP A 179 -10.50 -8.37 -17.82
N ILE A 180 -10.48 -7.63 -16.70
CA ILE A 180 -9.81 -8.04 -15.46
C ILE A 180 -10.37 -9.39 -14.99
N SER A 181 -11.70 -9.51 -14.88
CA SER A 181 -12.34 -10.71 -14.32
C SER A 181 -12.17 -11.93 -15.22
N SER A 182 -12.30 -11.76 -16.54
CA SER A 182 -12.07 -12.81 -17.52
C SER A 182 -10.62 -13.32 -17.47
N ARG A 183 -9.63 -12.43 -17.58
CA ARG A 183 -8.21 -12.80 -17.53
C ARG A 183 -7.84 -13.45 -16.21
N PHE A 184 -8.38 -12.94 -15.11
CA PHE A 184 -8.15 -13.51 -13.78
C PHE A 184 -8.65 -14.95 -13.67
N LEU A 185 -9.67 -15.35 -14.42
CA LEU A 185 -10.17 -16.73 -14.45
C LEU A 185 -9.38 -17.62 -15.41
N VAL A 186 -9.00 -17.12 -16.60
CA VAL A 186 -8.50 -17.98 -17.69
C VAL A 186 -6.97 -18.07 -17.81
N GLN A 187 -6.22 -17.09 -17.29
CA GLN A 187 -4.76 -17.06 -17.46
C GLN A 187 -4.09 -18.13 -16.58
N ASP A 188 -3.13 -18.90 -17.11
CA ASP A 188 -2.47 -19.96 -16.31
C ASP A 188 -1.79 -19.38 -15.06
N GLU A 189 -0.93 -18.38 -15.27
CA GLU A 189 -0.26 -17.61 -14.23
C GLU A 189 -0.66 -16.15 -14.36
N PHE A 190 -1.49 -15.66 -13.44
CA PHE A 190 -2.00 -14.30 -13.50
C PHE A 190 -0.88 -13.26 -13.29
N SER A 191 -0.81 -12.31 -14.20
CA SER A 191 0.08 -11.15 -14.14
C SER A 191 -0.64 -9.92 -14.70
N CYS A 192 -0.14 -8.74 -14.32
CA CYS A 192 -0.64 -7.47 -14.81
C CYS A 192 0.56 -6.57 -15.15
N SER A 193 0.69 -6.20 -16.42
CA SER A 193 1.85 -5.45 -16.90
C SER A 193 1.46 -4.15 -17.59
N ARG A 194 2.45 -3.28 -17.80
CA ARG A 194 2.28 -2.03 -18.55
C ARG A 194 2.18 -2.27 -20.06
N GLN A 195 2.78 -3.35 -20.56
CA GLN A 195 2.98 -3.64 -21.98
C GLN A 195 3.04 -5.16 -22.24
N GLY A 196 2.81 -5.59 -23.48
CA GLY A 196 2.86 -7.00 -23.85
C GLY A 196 1.53 -7.73 -23.65
N GLU A 197 1.58 -9.06 -23.57
CA GLU A 197 0.41 -9.95 -23.55
C GLU A 197 -0.43 -9.79 -22.25
N ASP A 198 0.24 -9.44 -21.16
CA ASP A 198 -0.34 -9.22 -19.82
C ASP A 198 -0.92 -7.81 -19.63
N LYS A 199 -0.99 -7.02 -20.69
CA LYS A 199 -1.61 -5.70 -20.65
C LYS A 199 -3.14 -5.85 -20.58
N ILE A 200 -3.70 -5.46 -19.44
CA ILE A 200 -5.15 -5.45 -19.21
C ILE A 200 -5.77 -4.11 -19.65
N TYR A 201 -6.91 -4.16 -20.33
CA TYR A 201 -7.65 -3.00 -20.80
C TYR A 201 -8.04 -2.06 -19.65
N GLY A 202 -7.73 -0.77 -19.81
CA GLY A 202 -8.01 0.30 -18.86
C GLY A 202 -7.21 0.26 -17.54
N ILE A 203 -6.33 -0.73 -17.36
CA ILE A 203 -5.33 -0.70 -16.28
C ILE A 203 -4.11 0.09 -16.74
N GLY A 204 -4.04 1.36 -16.33
CA GLY A 204 -2.89 2.25 -16.56
C GLY A 204 -1.77 2.09 -15.54
N ASP A 205 -0.77 2.99 -15.59
CA ASP A 205 0.40 2.98 -14.70
C ASP A 205 0.03 2.97 -13.21
N PHE A 206 -1.02 3.71 -12.83
CA PHE A 206 -1.57 3.71 -11.47
C PHE A 206 -2.02 2.32 -11.00
N GLY A 207 -2.74 1.59 -11.85
CA GLY A 207 -3.27 0.26 -11.50
C GLY A 207 -2.17 -0.79 -11.47
N VAL A 208 -1.25 -0.78 -12.44
CA VAL A 208 -0.08 -1.69 -12.44
C VAL A 208 0.81 -1.42 -11.24
N SER A 209 1.15 -0.16 -10.96
CA SER A 209 1.97 0.17 -9.78
C SER A 209 1.28 -0.24 -8.48
N SER A 210 -0.04 -0.13 -8.39
CA SER A 210 -0.80 -0.63 -7.24
C SER A 210 -0.70 -2.15 -7.11
N TYR A 211 -0.81 -2.89 -8.21
CA TYR A 211 -0.62 -4.34 -8.22
C TYR A 211 0.80 -4.74 -7.75
N GLU A 212 1.84 -4.09 -8.25
CA GLU A 212 3.23 -4.39 -7.86
C GLU A 212 3.47 -4.09 -6.37
N ILE A 213 2.96 -2.95 -5.87
CA ILE A 213 3.12 -2.55 -4.47
C ILE A 213 2.43 -3.51 -3.51
N TRP A 214 1.16 -3.82 -3.73
CA TRP A 214 0.34 -4.53 -2.75
C TRP A 214 0.16 -6.02 -3.03
N CYS A 215 0.26 -6.46 -4.28
CA CYS A 215 0.11 -7.87 -4.63
C CYS A 215 1.48 -8.54 -4.75
N LEU A 216 2.46 -7.92 -5.42
CA LEU A 216 3.80 -8.51 -5.57
C LEU A 216 4.73 -8.19 -4.40
N GLY A 217 4.48 -7.11 -3.66
CA GLY A 217 5.28 -6.69 -2.51
C GLY A 217 6.54 -5.90 -2.90
N GLU A 218 6.56 -5.32 -4.11
CA GLU A 218 7.72 -4.65 -4.72
C GLU A 218 7.81 -3.16 -4.37
N GLY A 219 6.92 -2.66 -3.51
CA GLY A 219 6.80 -1.23 -3.21
C GLY A 219 8.06 -0.56 -2.63
N LYS A 220 9.04 -1.33 -2.11
CA LYS A 220 10.30 -0.77 -1.61
C LYS A 220 11.20 -0.25 -2.72
N ASP A 221 11.17 -0.90 -3.88
CA ASP A 221 12.07 -0.63 -5.00
C ASP A 221 11.41 0.25 -6.08
N LEU A 222 10.09 0.45 -5.97
CA LEU A 222 9.31 1.25 -6.91
C LEU A 222 9.33 2.76 -6.63
N HIS A 223 9.21 3.52 -7.72
CA HIS A 223 9.12 4.98 -7.75
C HIS A 223 7.95 5.41 -8.66
N PRO A 224 6.70 5.21 -8.21
CA PRO A 224 5.52 5.47 -9.03
C PRO A 224 5.30 6.97 -9.25
N ASN A 225 4.69 7.32 -10.39
CA ASN A 225 4.35 8.71 -10.74
C ASN A 225 3.20 9.28 -9.88
N ASP A 226 2.30 8.42 -9.42
CA ASP A 226 1.19 8.82 -8.57
C ASP A 226 1.68 9.27 -7.19
N ARG A 227 1.23 10.45 -6.75
CA ARG A 227 1.69 11.08 -5.51
C ARG A 227 1.36 10.24 -4.26
N ASN A 228 0.20 9.57 -4.23
CA ASN A 228 -0.21 8.77 -3.08
C ASN A 228 0.58 7.47 -3.03
N LEU A 229 0.80 6.83 -4.20
CA LEU A 229 1.66 5.66 -4.29
C LEU A 229 3.10 5.98 -3.90
N ALA A 230 3.64 7.11 -4.36
CA ALA A 230 4.99 7.56 -4.01
C ALA A 230 5.12 7.82 -2.51
N ALA A 231 4.11 8.46 -1.89
CA ALA A 231 4.06 8.66 -0.44
C ALA A 231 4.06 7.32 0.32
N PHE A 232 3.29 6.34 -0.17
CA PHE A 232 3.27 4.99 0.42
C PHE A 232 4.61 4.28 0.30
N CYS A 233 5.24 4.26 -0.87
CA CYS A 233 6.57 3.67 -1.08
C CYS A 233 7.63 4.32 -0.17
N ASN A 234 7.61 5.65 -0.03
CA ASN A 234 8.49 6.38 0.87
C ASN A 234 8.28 5.99 2.33
N TRP A 235 7.02 5.92 2.76
CA TRP A 235 6.67 5.44 4.10
C TRP A 235 7.14 3.99 4.31
N LEU A 236 6.92 3.09 3.34
CA LEU A 236 7.29 1.69 3.43
C LEU A 236 8.81 1.51 3.59
N ARG A 237 9.60 2.29 2.84
CA ARG A 237 11.06 2.34 2.98
C ARG A 237 11.49 2.84 4.36
N ALA A 238 10.86 3.89 4.88
CA ALA A 238 11.16 4.42 6.21
C ALA A 238 10.79 3.42 7.32
N HIS A 239 9.62 2.81 7.22
CA HIS A 239 9.14 1.80 8.16
C HIS A 239 10.05 0.58 8.20
N ALA A 240 10.48 0.06 7.04
CA ALA A 240 11.42 -1.07 6.98
C ALA A 240 12.77 -0.76 7.65
N LYS A 241 13.30 0.46 7.48
CA LYS A 241 14.53 0.90 8.15
C LYS A 241 14.37 1.00 9.66
N ALA A 242 13.24 1.52 10.13
CA ALA A 242 12.97 1.63 11.57
C ALA A 242 12.84 0.24 12.24
N VAL A 243 12.11 -0.68 11.59
CA VAL A 243 11.97 -2.07 12.08
C VAL A 243 13.32 -2.78 12.11
N GLY A 244 14.16 -2.62 11.08
CA GLY A 244 15.50 -3.20 11.05
C GLY A 244 16.39 -2.72 12.21
N LYS A 245 16.39 -1.41 12.49
CA LYS A 245 17.15 -0.85 13.62
C LYS A 245 16.69 -1.38 14.98
N ASN A 246 15.37 -1.48 15.19
CA ASN A 246 14.83 -2.00 16.45
C ASN A 246 15.24 -3.45 16.70
N ILE A 247 15.29 -4.28 15.65
CA ILE A 247 15.72 -5.68 15.75
C ILE A 247 17.22 -5.76 16.10
N GLU A 248 18.05 -4.93 15.47
CA GLU A 248 19.49 -4.86 15.79
C GLU A 248 19.74 -4.38 17.23
N GLU A 249 18.95 -3.43 17.72
CA GLU A 249 19.02 -2.92 19.10
C GLU A 249 18.54 -3.95 20.14
N GLU A 250 17.46 -4.68 19.87
CA GLU A 250 16.99 -5.78 20.74
C GLU A 250 17.98 -6.94 20.78
N GLN A 251 18.51 -7.36 19.63
CA GLN A 251 19.54 -8.39 19.57
C GLN A 251 20.85 -7.96 20.26
N GLY A 252 21.20 -6.67 20.19
CA GLY A 252 22.33 -6.10 20.93
C GLY A 252 22.13 -6.04 22.44
N ARG A 253 20.88 -5.91 22.94
CA ARG A 253 20.54 -5.99 24.38
C ARG A 253 20.58 -7.43 24.90
N ASP A 254 19.99 -8.37 24.18
CA ASP A 254 19.97 -9.78 24.58
C ASP A 254 21.37 -10.40 24.66
N GLN A 255 22.30 -9.94 23.83
CA GLN A 255 23.72 -10.33 23.91
C GLN A 255 24.44 -9.71 25.12
N LYS A 256 23.99 -8.53 25.59
CA LYS A 256 24.57 -7.85 26.76
C LYS A 256 24.06 -8.43 28.09
N GLU A 257 22.82 -8.94 28.12
CA GLU A 257 22.26 -9.62 29.30
C GLU A 257 22.71 -11.09 29.46
N LYS A 258 23.16 -11.76 28.40
CA LYS A 258 23.69 -13.15 28.47
C LYS A 258 25.19 -13.23 28.79
N SER A 259 25.85 -12.13 29.10
CA SER A 259 27.24 -12.14 29.59
C SER A 259 27.28 -12.67 31.04
N PRO A 260 28.02 -13.76 31.35
CA PRO A 260 28.02 -14.33 32.69
C PRO A 260 28.75 -13.38 33.65
N VAL A 261 28.07 -12.99 34.72
CA VAL A 261 28.69 -12.35 35.89
C VAL A 261 29.69 -13.36 36.47
N SER A 262 30.98 -13.11 36.25
CA SER A 262 32.05 -13.90 36.87
C SER A 262 32.03 -13.68 38.39
N PRO A 263 32.10 -14.74 39.22
CA PRO A 263 32.11 -14.58 40.66
C PRO A 263 33.42 -13.93 41.11
N ALA A 264 33.30 -12.91 41.97
CA ALA A 264 34.44 -12.22 42.57
C ALA A 264 35.22 -13.18 43.49
N VAL A 265 36.49 -13.43 43.15
CA VAL A 265 37.44 -14.15 44.00
C VAL A 265 38.06 -13.19 45.03
N PRO A 266 38.09 -13.53 46.33
CA PRO A 266 38.67 -12.66 47.36
C PRO A 266 40.21 -12.68 47.32
N LYS A 267 40.83 -11.50 47.40
CA LYS A 267 42.30 -11.32 47.43
C LYS A 267 42.89 -11.64 48.82
N PRO A 268 44.07 -12.28 48.92
CA PRO A 268 44.76 -12.47 50.19
C PRO A 268 45.58 -11.22 50.60
N LYS A 269 45.79 -11.07 51.91
CA LYS A 269 46.55 -10.01 52.58
C LYS A 269 48.05 -10.33 52.65
N ALA A 270 48.89 -9.36 52.30
CA ALA A 270 50.25 -9.04 52.82
C ALA A 270 51.01 -8.27 51.71
N GLY A 271 51.83 -7.24 51.92
CA GLY A 271 52.34 -6.55 53.09
C GLY A 271 53.02 -5.23 52.62
N LYS A 272 53.38 -4.38 53.58
CA LYS A 272 54.04 -3.07 53.40
C LYS A 272 55.35 -3.14 52.62
N ALA A 273 55.57 -2.21 51.69
CA ALA A 273 56.83 -1.47 51.52
C ALA A 273 56.69 -0.34 50.48
N GLY A 274 57.41 0.77 50.68
CA GLY A 274 58.05 1.47 49.56
C GLY A 274 57.38 2.72 48.99
N ARG A 275 57.60 3.84 49.69
CA ARG A 275 57.58 5.24 49.24
C ARG A 275 58.18 5.46 47.83
N LYS A 276 57.53 6.25 46.96
CA LYS A 276 58.08 7.38 46.15
C LYS A 276 57.12 7.80 45.01
N SER A 277 56.68 9.07 45.04
CA SER A 277 56.37 9.89 43.84
C SER A 277 57.71 10.28 43.15
N PRO A 278 57.79 10.93 41.95
CA PRO A 278 56.79 11.78 41.29
C PRO A 278 56.81 11.81 39.73
N THR A 279 56.16 12.84 39.17
CA THR A 279 56.43 13.55 37.88
C THR A 279 55.81 13.07 36.55
N ASN A 280 54.68 13.72 36.21
CA ASN A 280 54.54 14.75 35.16
C ASN A 280 55.30 14.57 33.83
N LYS A 281 54.57 14.50 32.70
CA LYS A 281 54.90 15.26 31.48
C LYS A 281 53.73 15.30 30.47
N ARG A 282 53.18 16.50 30.33
CA ARG A 282 52.54 17.02 29.11
C ARG A 282 53.44 16.81 27.89
N ARG A 283 52.84 16.57 26.72
CA ARG A 283 53.26 17.23 25.48
C ARG A 283 52.13 17.27 24.45
N GLN A 284 51.78 18.50 24.08
CA GLN A 284 51.04 18.90 22.89
C GLN A 284 51.94 18.82 21.64
N GLY A 285 51.31 18.87 20.47
CA GLY A 285 51.88 19.12 19.14
C GLY A 285 50.93 18.53 18.10
N GLU A 286 49.91 19.25 17.62
CA GLU A 286 49.95 20.26 16.55
C GLU A 286 50.71 19.82 15.28
N GLY A 287 50.02 19.86 14.14
CA GLY A 287 50.69 20.11 12.86
C GLY A 287 50.10 19.52 11.58
N LYS A 288 49.30 20.33 10.88
CA LYS A 288 49.24 20.55 9.41
C LYS A 288 48.61 19.45 8.54
N LEU A 289 47.47 19.69 7.88
CA LEU A 289 47.24 20.48 6.64
C LEU A 289 48.06 19.97 5.44
N ASN A 290 47.37 19.42 4.44
CA ASN A 290 47.59 19.77 3.03
C ASN A 290 46.34 19.53 2.19
N LEU A 291 45.87 20.60 1.55
CA LEU A 291 45.04 20.61 0.35
C LEU A 291 45.88 20.08 -0.81
N GLU A 292 45.26 19.37 -1.76
CA GLU A 292 45.47 19.73 -3.17
C GLU A 292 44.26 19.32 -4.04
N VAL A 293 43.86 20.29 -4.84
CA VAL A 293 42.78 20.27 -5.83
C VAL A 293 43.42 20.00 -7.19
N ARG A 294 42.83 19.15 -8.04
CA ARG A 294 42.89 19.40 -9.48
C ARG A 294 41.74 18.78 -10.27
N VAL A 295 41.06 19.68 -10.98
CA VAL A 295 40.06 19.47 -12.03
C VAL A 295 40.76 19.39 -13.40
N LYS A 296 40.22 18.59 -14.32
CA LYS A 296 39.93 18.85 -15.77
C LYS A 296 39.50 17.53 -16.45
N LYS A 297 38.31 17.44 -17.08
CA LYS A 297 37.98 17.72 -18.52
C LYS A 297 38.80 16.79 -19.46
N GLU A 298 38.24 16.04 -20.41
CA GLU A 298 37.39 16.45 -21.55
C GLU A 298 36.96 15.20 -22.36
N GLN A 299 35.73 15.25 -22.92
CA GLN A 299 35.33 14.90 -24.31
C GLN A 299 35.68 13.53 -24.93
N GLU A 300 34.64 12.74 -25.20
CA GLU A 300 34.15 12.33 -26.54
C GLU A 300 32.66 11.97 -26.45
#